data_AF-A0A6I8VQY1-F1
#
_entry.id   AF-A0A6I8VQY1-F1
#
_cell.length_a   1.000
_cell.length_b   1.000
_cell.length_c   1.000
_cell.angle_alpha   90.00
_cell.angle_beta   90.00
_cell.angle_gamma   90.00
#
_symmetry.space_group_name_H-M   'P 1'
#
loop_
_entity.id
_entity.type
_entity.pdbx_description
1 polymer ?
#
loop_
_entity_poly.entity_id
_entity_poly.type
_entity_poly.pdbx_seq_one_letter_code
_entity_poly.pdbx_strand_id
1 'polypeptide(L)'
;MGTMAGKYCKAAIGFLLNSFSNRRFFWICVILLSAWNMTTIFLLMKNRSDTDSTSIGVTTSYLSWINTFPAVSLCLSKNRITKEFSEAVKRRAANNQSPSYTYIRTLYDYLFINPNNLYLKEEYCKDLNSTCGVDILDMRKELFASSCTEFMEQIYFSEKLLPNCEEIFKFHELEMGYCFLANNLIDYPENQPYFNALSYTITSDPSVHSFNVEGIDNHHDVIDEPVSQRMCKFDTETNDNKVLYSFSSCMSEIRSEIEMKLCNCTLFNQSEQNPLKYCGVEGIVCLDKENLATKVKSYVGSNMVCLPSCMEQQISYVGSREKNFNEYGDSIMVEIEITSPPTARYFRAVTQTKLDLVVAIGGVIGLFTGASLLNILEIISMIFSKIRIMFKN
;
A
#
# COMPACT_ATOMS: atom_id res chain seq x y z
N MET A 1 -36.08 -25.23 -50.90
CA MET A 1 -34.95 -24.40 -50.39
C MET A 1 -33.57 -25.08 -50.54
N GLY A 2 -33.38 -26.04 -51.46
CA GLY A 2 -32.21 -26.94 -51.45
C GLY A 2 -31.30 -26.94 -52.69
N THR A 3 -31.34 -25.94 -53.57
CA THR A 3 -30.63 -25.99 -54.88
C THR A 3 -29.55 -24.94 -55.10
N MET A 4 -29.41 -23.94 -54.19
CA MET A 4 -28.32 -22.95 -54.29
C MET A 4 -27.01 -23.44 -53.65
N ALA A 5 -27.05 -24.10 -52.49
CA ALA A 5 -25.83 -24.53 -51.77
C ALA A 5 -24.95 -25.52 -52.58
N GLY A 6 -25.57 -26.42 -53.38
CA GLY A 6 -24.84 -27.40 -54.19
C GLY A 6 -24.07 -26.83 -55.40
N LYS A 7 -24.51 -25.68 -55.95
CA LYS A 7 -23.82 -25.01 -57.07
C LYS A 7 -22.60 -24.23 -56.60
N TYR A 8 -22.69 -23.53 -55.46
CA TYR A 8 -21.54 -22.85 -54.86
C TYR A 8 -20.48 -23.84 -54.36
N CYS A 9 -20.89 -24.99 -53.81
CA CYS A 9 -19.96 -26.02 -53.36
C CYS A 9 -19.20 -26.67 -54.54
N LYS A 10 -19.88 -26.99 -55.65
CA LYS A 10 -19.20 -27.49 -56.87
C LYS A 10 -18.29 -26.45 -57.53
N ALA A 11 -18.67 -25.17 -57.51
CA ALA A 11 -17.82 -24.08 -58.01
C ALA A 11 -16.58 -23.85 -57.13
N ALA A 12 -16.72 -23.95 -55.80
CA ALA A 12 -15.60 -23.89 -54.86
C ALA A 12 -14.64 -25.08 -55.03
N ILE A 13 -15.17 -26.30 -55.24
CA ILE A 13 -14.37 -27.50 -55.51
C ILE A 13 -13.66 -27.40 -56.87
N GLY A 14 -14.32 -26.87 -57.90
CA GLY A 14 -13.69 -26.63 -59.22
C GLY A 14 -12.62 -25.53 -59.19
N PHE A 15 -12.84 -24.47 -58.42
CA PHE A 15 -11.84 -23.43 -58.17
C PHE A 15 -10.65 -23.98 -57.39
N LEU A 16 -10.88 -24.80 -56.36
CA LEU A 16 -9.83 -25.49 -55.61
C LEU A 16 -9.02 -26.43 -56.51
N LEU A 17 -9.67 -27.26 -57.33
CA LEU A 17 -8.99 -28.19 -58.26
C LEU A 17 -8.16 -27.46 -59.33
N ASN A 18 -8.64 -26.34 -59.88
CA ASN A 18 -7.92 -25.56 -60.87
C ASN A 18 -6.80 -24.70 -60.22
N SER A 19 -7.03 -24.20 -59.01
CA SER A 19 -6.02 -23.55 -58.16
C SER A 19 -4.87 -24.51 -57.81
N PHE A 20 -5.16 -25.79 -57.59
CA PHE A 20 -4.17 -26.84 -57.36
C PHE A 20 -3.33 -27.18 -58.62
N SER A 21 -3.83 -26.87 -59.83
CA SER A 21 -3.07 -27.05 -61.09
C SER A 21 -1.90 -26.06 -61.18
N ASN A 22 -2.08 -24.84 -60.68
CA ASN A 22 -1.01 -23.84 -60.57
C ASN A 22 -0.26 -24.00 -59.24
N ARG A 23 0.75 -24.87 -59.21
CA ARG A 23 1.64 -25.10 -58.04
C ARG A 23 2.06 -23.81 -57.32
N ARG A 24 2.26 -22.70 -58.05
CA ARG A 24 2.65 -21.40 -57.49
C ARG A 24 1.55 -20.75 -56.64
N PHE A 25 0.28 -20.84 -57.03
CA PHE A 25 -0.83 -20.20 -56.31
C PHE A 25 -1.10 -20.89 -54.97
N PHE A 26 -1.03 -22.23 -54.95
CA PHE A 26 -1.11 -23.01 -53.71
C PHE A 26 -0.07 -22.58 -52.67
N TRP A 27 1.21 -22.48 -53.07
CA TRP A 27 2.28 -22.06 -52.17
C TRP A 27 2.16 -20.61 -51.70
N ILE A 28 1.65 -19.70 -52.55
CA ILE A 28 1.36 -18.32 -52.15
C ILE A 28 0.30 -18.29 -51.03
N CYS A 29 -0.79 -19.04 -51.16
CA CYS A 29 -1.81 -19.13 -50.12
C CYS A 29 -1.26 -19.69 -48.80
N VAL A 30 -0.40 -20.71 -48.87
CA VAL A 30 0.26 -21.30 -47.69
C VAL A 30 1.17 -20.28 -47.00
N ILE A 31 1.96 -19.51 -47.75
CA ILE A 31 2.84 -18.47 -47.19
C ILE A 31 2.03 -17.35 -46.55
N LEU A 32 0.95 -16.90 -47.19
CA LEU A 32 0.08 -15.86 -46.63
C LEU A 32 -0.60 -16.32 -45.34
N LEU A 33 -1.09 -17.56 -45.30
CA LEU A 33 -1.69 -18.13 -44.09
C LEU A 33 -0.65 -18.29 -42.98
N SER A 34 0.56 -18.75 -43.31
CA SER A 34 1.70 -18.84 -42.38
C SER A 34 2.04 -17.47 -41.79
N ALA A 35 2.21 -16.44 -42.64
CA ALA A 35 2.50 -15.08 -42.22
C ALA A 35 1.39 -14.47 -41.35
N TRP A 36 0.12 -14.75 -41.67
CA TRP A 36 -1.03 -14.32 -40.87
C TRP A 36 -1.00 -14.93 -39.46
N ASN A 37 -0.79 -16.24 -39.36
CA ASN A 37 -0.68 -16.93 -38.06
C ASN A 37 0.51 -16.43 -37.25
N MET A 38 1.67 -16.27 -37.89
CA MET A 38 2.87 -15.71 -37.26
C MET A 38 2.62 -14.32 -36.70
N THR A 39 2.00 -13.43 -37.48
CA THR A 39 1.67 -12.06 -37.03
C THR A 39 0.68 -12.07 -35.87
N THR A 40 -0.32 -12.96 -35.93
CA THR A 40 -1.31 -13.09 -34.85
C THR A 40 -0.65 -13.55 -33.54
N ILE A 41 0.21 -14.56 -33.59
CA ILE A 41 0.95 -15.05 -32.42
C ILE A 41 1.85 -13.94 -31.85
N PHE A 42 2.55 -13.19 -32.71
CA PHE A 42 3.38 -12.07 -32.29
C PHE A 42 2.59 -11.00 -31.53
N LEU A 43 1.42 -10.61 -32.06
CA LEU A 43 0.54 -9.64 -31.39
C LEU A 43 0.04 -10.17 -30.04
N LEU A 44 -0.34 -11.44 -29.96
CA LEU A 44 -0.78 -12.07 -28.71
C LEU A 44 0.35 -12.12 -27.67
N MET A 45 1.57 -12.45 -28.08
CA MET A 45 2.73 -12.46 -27.18
C MET A 45 3.09 -11.07 -26.67
N LYS A 46 3.09 -10.06 -27.55
CA LYS A 46 3.32 -8.68 -27.14
C LYS A 46 2.23 -8.21 -26.17
N ASN A 47 0.97 -8.49 -26.48
CA ASN A 47 -0.15 -8.13 -25.61
C ASN A 47 -0.03 -8.80 -24.24
N ARG A 48 0.30 -10.10 -24.19
CA ARG A 48 0.52 -10.82 -22.93
C ARG A 48 1.67 -10.24 -22.11
N SER A 49 2.78 -9.89 -22.77
CA SER A 49 3.92 -9.25 -22.10
C SER A 49 3.56 -7.87 -21.53
N ASP A 50 2.62 -7.15 -22.16
CA ASP A 50 2.19 -5.84 -21.69
C ASP A 50 1.17 -5.91 -20.55
N THR A 51 0.31 -6.93 -20.54
CA THR A 51 -0.77 -7.08 -19.54
C THR A 51 -0.34 -7.88 -18.31
N ASP A 52 0.45 -8.94 -18.49
CA ASP A 52 0.69 -9.97 -17.47
C ASP A 52 2.16 -10.03 -17.04
N SER A 53 2.77 -8.90 -16.65
CA SER A 53 4.21 -8.83 -16.34
C SER A 53 4.62 -9.70 -15.14
N THR A 54 3.80 -9.78 -14.09
CA THR A 54 4.14 -10.45 -12.83
C THR A 54 3.12 -11.50 -12.41
N SER A 55 3.59 -12.58 -11.80
CA SER A 55 2.77 -13.59 -11.13
C SER A 55 3.04 -13.59 -9.63
N ILE A 56 2.00 -13.90 -8.87
CA ILE A 56 2.09 -14.07 -7.41
C ILE A 56 1.68 -15.51 -7.11
N GLY A 57 2.62 -16.27 -6.54
CA GLY A 57 2.40 -17.62 -6.02
C GLY A 57 2.51 -17.65 -4.51
N VAL A 58 2.12 -18.78 -3.92
CA VAL A 58 2.35 -19.06 -2.50
C VAL A 58 3.43 -20.13 -2.41
N THR A 59 4.46 -19.89 -1.59
CA THR A 59 5.51 -20.88 -1.32
C THR A 59 5.57 -21.22 0.16
N THR A 60 5.64 -22.51 0.46
CA THR A 60 5.68 -23.09 1.80
C THR A 60 6.99 -23.84 2.08
N SER A 61 7.87 -23.98 1.06
CA SER A 61 9.03 -24.88 1.08
C SER A 61 10.38 -24.14 1.16
N TYR A 62 10.50 -23.13 2.03
CA TYR A 62 11.72 -22.34 2.17
C TYR A 62 12.49 -22.69 3.46
N LEU A 63 13.82 -22.84 3.35
CA LEU A 63 14.69 -23.32 4.43
C LEU A 63 15.05 -22.24 5.47
N SER A 64 15.14 -20.99 5.07
CA SER A 64 15.59 -19.88 5.92
C SER A 64 14.42 -19.09 6.48
N TRP A 65 14.17 -19.26 7.77
CA TRP A 65 13.16 -18.51 8.52
C TRP A 65 13.83 -17.32 9.21
N ILE A 66 13.93 -16.19 8.52
CA ILE A 66 14.22 -14.91 9.19
C ILE A 66 12.86 -14.28 9.49
N ASN A 67 12.26 -14.70 10.61
CA ASN A 67 10.99 -14.12 11.04
C ASN A 67 11.28 -12.87 11.87
N THR A 68 11.23 -11.71 11.21
CA THR A 68 11.26 -10.42 11.91
C THR A 68 9.87 -10.19 12.50
N PHE A 69 9.79 -10.06 13.82
CA PHE A 69 8.55 -9.69 14.50
C PHE A 69 8.05 -8.34 13.94
N PRO A 70 6.75 -8.15 13.66
CA PRO A 70 6.29 -6.89 13.07
C PRO A 70 6.49 -5.71 14.02
N ALA A 71 6.43 -4.49 13.46
CA ALA A 71 6.39 -3.28 14.27
C ALA A 71 5.12 -3.26 15.13
N VAL A 72 5.24 -2.86 16.39
CA VAL A 72 4.12 -2.71 17.32
C VAL A 72 3.93 -1.24 17.64
N SER A 73 2.70 -0.75 17.51
CA SER A 73 2.32 0.61 17.85
C SER A 73 1.29 0.61 18.96
N LEU A 74 1.61 1.27 20.08
CA LEU A 74 0.70 1.49 21.20
C LEU A 74 0.30 2.97 21.23
N CYS A 75 -0.94 3.27 20.86
CA CYS A 75 -1.44 4.65 20.81
C CYS A 75 -2.38 4.92 21.99
N LEU A 76 -2.24 6.10 22.58
CA LEU A 76 -3.16 6.57 23.62
C LEU A 76 -4.55 6.75 23.03
N SER A 77 -5.53 6.09 23.65
CA SER A 77 -6.93 6.16 23.24
C SER A 77 -7.76 6.90 24.27
N LYS A 78 -8.85 7.48 23.79
CA LYS A 78 -9.80 8.23 24.62
C LYS A 78 -10.44 7.30 25.66
N ASN A 79 -10.35 7.68 26.93
CA ASN A 79 -10.98 6.96 28.03
C ASN A 79 -11.95 7.91 28.80
N ARG A 80 -12.20 7.62 30.08
CA ARG A 80 -12.98 8.49 30.97
C ARG A 80 -12.17 9.74 31.31
N ILE A 81 -12.88 10.85 31.45
CA ILE A 81 -12.31 12.12 31.87
C ILE A 81 -11.72 11.98 33.28
N THR A 82 -10.44 12.30 33.43
CA THR A 82 -9.74 12.27 34.72
C THR A 82 -10.01 13.55 35.53
N LYS A 83 -9.79 13.48 36.84
CA LYS A 83 -9.88 14.66 37.71
C LYS A 83 -8.82 15.70 37.34
N GLU A 84 -7.60 15.24 37.08
CA GLU A 84 -6.47 16.05 36.60
C GLU A 84 -6.83 16.84 35.34
N PHE A 85 -7.46 16.17 34.37
CA PHE A 85 -7.95 16.85 33.15
C PHE A 85 -8.93 17.98 33.48
N SER A 86 -9.93 17.67 34.30
CA SER A 86 -10.96 18.64 34.70
C SER A 86 -10.36 19.84 35.44
N GLU A 87 -9.31 19.62 36.24
CA GLU A 87 -8.57 20.67 36.95
C GLU A 87 -7.69 21.50 36.00
N ALA A 88 -7.02 20.86 35.04
CA ALA A 88 -6.23 21.54 34.02
C ALA A 88 -7.08 22.48 33.15
N VAL A 89 -8.30 22.06 32.79
CA VAL A 89 -9.27 22.91 32.07
C VAL A 89 -9.71 24.08 32.95
N LYS A 90 -10.05 23.83 34.22
CA LYS A 90 -10.46 24.88 35.16
C LYS A 90 -9.37 25.95 35.37
N ARG A 91 -8.10 25.54 35.42
CA ARG A 91 -6.96 26.47 35.53
C ARG A 91 -6.81 27.38 34.31
N ARG A 92 -7.17 26.89 33.12
CA ARG A 92 -7.01 27.60 31.84
C ARG A 92 -8.26 28.36 31.37
N ALA A 93 -9.42 28.11 31.97
CA ALA A 93 -10.65 28.79 31.62
C ALA A 93 -10.51 30.31 31.90
N ALA A 94 -10.61 31.13 30.84
CA ALA A 94 -10.31 32.57 30.86
C ALA A 94 -11.29 33.42 31.70
N ASN A 95 -12.40 32.84 32.17
CA ASN A 95 -13.41 33.53 32.96
C ASN A 95 -13.53 32.81 34.31
N ASN A 96 -13.44 33.52 35.44
CA ASN A 96 -13.54 33.05 36.84
C ASN A 96 -14.86 32.28 37.20
N GLN A 97 -15.57 31.77 36.21
CA GLN A 97 -16.76 30.95 36.33
C GLN A 97 -16.41 29.50 36.00
N SER A 98 -16.85 28.58 36.85
CA SER A 98 -16.57 27.15 36.66
C SER A 98 -17.07 26.68 35.28
N PRO A 99 -16.20 26.12 34.42
CA PRO A 99 -16.60 25.65 33.10
C PRO A 99 -17.68 24.57 33.21
N SER A 100 -18.66 24.61 32.31
CA SER A 100 -19.71 23.58 32.24
C SER A 100 -19.10 22.20 31.95
N TYR A 101 -19.70 21.14 32.49
CA TYR A 101 -19.28 19.76 32.20
C TYR A 101 -19.25 19.47 30.69
N THR A 102 -20.19 20.04 29.94
CA THR A 102 -20.23 19.84 28.48
C THR A 102 -19.06 20.50 27.76
N TYR A 103 -18.60 21.66 28.23
CA TYR A 103 -17.40 22.31 27.71
C TYR A 103 -16.15 21.46 27.98
N ILE A 104 -16.00 20.94 29.20
CA ILE A 104 -14.91 20.03 29.58
C ILE A 104 -14.93 18.80 28.67
N ARG A 105 -16.11 18.21 28.44
CA ARG A 105 -16.27 17.07 27.53
C ARG A 105 -15.87 17.41 26.09
N THR A 106 -16.30 18.56 25.56
CA THR A 106 -15.93 19.00 24.20
C THR A 106 -14.42 19.20 24.08
N LEU A 107 -13.74 19.78 25.07
CA LEU A 107 -12.28 19.90 25.06
C LEU A 107 -11.58 18.54 25.14
N TYR A 108 -12.13 17.61 25.93
CA TYR A 108 -11.61 16.24 25.97
C TYR A 108 -11.78 15.54 24.62
N ASP A 109 -12.92 15.70 23.96
CA ASP A 109 -13.16 15.20 22.60
C ASP A 109 -12.16 15.82 21.61
N TYR A 110 -11.90 17.13 21.72
CA TYR A 110 -10.96 17.86 20.87
C TYR A 110 -9.52 17.33 20.98
N LEU A 111 -9.07 16.96 22.19
CA LEU A 111 -7.72 16.41 22.40
C LEU A 111 -7.49 15.08 21.68
N PHE A 112 -8.53 14.28 21.49
CA PHE A 112 -8.46 12.96 20.84
C PHE A 112 -9.01 12.94 19.41
N ILE A 113 -9.19 14.11 18.78
CA ILE A 113 -9.56 14.19 17.36
C ILE A 113 -8.49 13.52 16.50
N ASN A 114 -8.96 12.68 15.58
CA ASN A 114 -8.16 11.99 14.59
C ASN A 114 -8.98 11.82 13.30
N PRO A 115 -8.36 11.43 12.16
CA PRO A 115 -9.06 11.30 10.88
C PRO A 115 -10.28 10.36 10.88
N ASN A 116 -10.37 9.41 11.82
CA ASN A 116 -11.49 8.48 11.93
C ASN A 116 -12.62 9.00 12.84
N ASN A 117 -12.37 10.04 13.63
CA ASN A 117 -13.33 10.64 14.54
C ASN A 117 -13.17 12.17 14.56
N LEU A 118 -13.93 12.84 13.70
CA LEU A 118 -13.93 14.31 13.54
C LEU A 118 -15.09 14.99 14.27
N TYR A 119 -15.93 14.23 14.97
CA TYR A 119 -17.12 14.78 15.59
C TYR A 119 -16.78 15.70 16.76
N LEU A 120 -17.17 16.98 16.64
CA LEU A 120 -16.97 17.99 17.67
C LEU A 120 -18.18 18.93 17.75
N LYS A 121 -18.63 19.25 18.97
CA LYS A 121 -19.75 20.17 19.20
C LYS A 121 -19.27 21.62 19.29
N GLU A 122 -19.27 22.33 18.16
CA GLU A 122 -18.82 23.73 18.07
C GLU A 122 -19.57 24.71 18.98
N GLU A 123 -20.83 24.44 19.33
CA GLU A 123 -21.69 25.33 20.13
C GLU A 123 -21.05 25.80 21.43
N TYR A 124 -20.23 24.95 22.05
CA TYR A 124 -19.55 25.25 23.32
C TYR A 124 -18.25 26.04 23.15
N CYS A 125 -17.84 26.31 21.91
CA CYS A 125 -16.63 27.06 21.55
C CYS A 125 -16.93 28.35 20.76
N LYS A 126 -18.20 28.65 20.44
CA LYS A 126 -18.59 29.77 19.53
C LYS A 126 -18.15 31.15 20.00
N ASP A 127 -18.17 31.40 21.31
CA ASP A 127 -17.80 32.70 21.90
C ASP A 127 -16.29 32.81 22.21
N LEU A 128 -15.49 31.80 21.83
CA LEU A 128 -14.05 31.72 22.10
C LEU A 128 -13.23 31.86 20.80
N ASN A 129 -11.91 31.83 20.92
CA ASN A 129 -11.02 31.83 19.76
C ASN A 129 -11.14 30.50 18.96
N SER A 130 -10.46 30.43 17.82
CA SER A 130 -10.48 29.25 16.93
C SER A 130 -10.02 27.94 17.59
N THR A 131 -9.35 28.00 18.74
CA THR A 131 -8.86 26.85 19.50
C THR A 131 -9.69 26.55 20.75
N CYS A 132 -10.91 27.11 20.86
CA CYS A 132 -11.81 26.94 22.01
C CYS A 132 -11.24 27.47 23.34
N GLY A 133 -10.42 28.52 23.27
CA GLY A 133 -9.84 29.22 24.43
C GLY A 133 -8.62 28.54 25.05
N VAL A 134 -8.11 27.45 24.45
CA VAL A 134 -6.95 26.70 24.96
C VAL A 134 -5.95 26.38 23.86
N ASP A 135 -4.69 26.17 24.22
CA ASP A 135 -3.70 25.57 23.34
C ASP A 135 -3.75 24.04 23.49
N ILE A 136 -4.25 23.37 22.46
CA ILE A 136 -4.43 21.92 22.47
C ILE A 136 -3.09 21.18 22.46
N LEU A 137 -2.07 21.71 21.79
CA LEU A 137 -0.77 21.05 21.72
C LEU A 137 -0.07 21.12 23.08
N ASP A 138 -0.16 22.27 23.75
CA ASP A 138 0.31 22.43 25.14
C ASP A 138 -0.44 21.47 26.09
N MET A 139 -1.76 21.40 25.97
CA MET A 139 -2.57 20.50 26.80
C MET A 139 -2.24 19.02 26.57
N ARG A 140 -2.00 18.59 25.32
CA ARG A 140 -1.55 17.21 25.04
C ARG A 140 -0.21 16.93 25.71
N LYS A 141 0.74 17.86 25.63
CA LYS A 141 2.08 17.73 26.25
C LYS A 141 2.04 17.67 27.77
N GLU A 142 1.13 18.39 28.43
CA GLU A 142 0.98 18.32 29.89
C GLU A 142 0.25 17.05 30.34
N LEU A 143 -0.80 16.62 29.62
CA LEU A 143 -1.76 15.65 30.13
C LEU A 143 -1.54 14.22 29.64
N PHE A 144 -0.82 14.05 28.53
CA PHE A 144 -0.58 12.73 27.95
C PHE A 144 0.86 12.32 28.17
N ALA A 145 1.03 11.03 28.42
CA ALA A 145 2.33 10.43 28.58
C ALA A 145 3.19 10.67 27.34
N SER A 146 4.43 11.10 27.59
CA SER A 146 5.46 11.26 26.56
C SER A 146 6.59 10.23 26.72
N SER A 147 6.64 9.55 27.87
CA SER A 147 7.48 8.39 28.10
C SER A 147 6.61 7.14 28.35
N CYS A 148 7.07 6.01 27.83
CA CYS A 148 6.46 4.70 28.12
C CYS A 148 6.52 4.35 29.61
N THR A 149 7.47 4.91 30.36
CA THR A 149 7.65 4.63 31.80
C THR A 149 6.47 5.09 32.66
N GLU A 150 5.64 6.00 32.15
CA GLU A 150 4.48 6.54 32.87
C GLU A 150 3.33 5.54 32.97
N PHE A 151 3.26 4.55 32.07
CA PHE A 151 2.15 3.59 32.03
C PHE A 151 2.57 2.14 31.76
N MET A 152 3.81 1.87 31.35
CA MET A 152 4.36 0.51 31.19
C MET A 152 5.20 0.13 32.40
N GLU A 153 4.77 -0.89 33.13
CA GLU A 153 5.52 -1.41 34.29
C GLU A 153 6.60 -2.41 33.87
N GLN A 154 6.24 -3.39 33.04
CA GLN A 154 7.12 -4.50 32.64
C GLN A 154 6.88 -4.87 31.18
N ILE A 155 7.97 -5.17 30.46
CA ILE A 155 7.93 -5.57 29.05
C ILE A 155 8.66 -6.90 28.90
N TYR A 156 8.02 -7.83 28.21
CA TYR A 156 8.59 -9.13 27.90
C TYR A 156 8.65 -9.31 26.38
N PHE A 157 9.80 -9.77 25.87
CA PHE A 157 9.93 -10.19 24.49
C PHE A 157 10.45 -11.62 24.45
N SER A 158 9.68 -12.53 23.85
CA SER A 158 9.99 -13.96 23.83
C SER A 158 10.31 -14.50 25.23
N GLU A 159 9.45 -14.16 26.21
CA GLU A 159 9.54 -14.52 27.64
C GLU A 159 10.73 -13.91 28.41
N LYS A 160 11.57 -13.07 27.77
CA LYS A 160 12.65 -12.36 28.44
C LYS A 160 12.20 -10.98 28.87
N LEU A 161 12.38 -10.67 30.15
CA LEU A 161 12.18 -9.34 30.69
C LEU A 161 13.16 -8.37 30.03
N LEU A 162 12.62 -7.29 29.44
CA LEU A 162 13.41 -6.19 28.91
C LEU A 162 13.35 -5.03 29.90
N PRO A 163 14.50 -4.55 30.41
CA PRO A 163 14.52 -3.65 31.56
C PRO A 163 14.17 -2.20 31.23
N ASN A 164 14.34 -1.76 29.98
CA ASN A 164 14.15 -0.38 29.59
C ASN A 164 13.11 -0.25 28.47
N CYS A 165 11.97 0.36 28.76
CA CYS A 165 10.93 0.57 27.76
C CYS A 165 11.34 1.60 26.71
N GLU A 166 12.14 2.61 27.07
CA GLU A 166 12.47 3.74 26.18
C GLU A 166 13.43 3.33 25.06
N GLU A 167 14.20 2.26 25.25
CA GLU A 167 15.05 1.67 24.21
C GLU A 167 14.22 0.93 23.14
N ILE A 168 13.01 0.50 23.49
CA ILE A 168 12.17 -0.35 22.64
C ILE A 168 11.06 0.49 22.01
N PHE A 169 10.31 1.21 22.84
CA PHE A 169 9.14 1.98 22.49
C PHE A 169 9.50 3.46 22.41
N LYS A 170 9.65 3.97 21.20
CA LYS A 170 9.92 5.39 20.96
C LYS A 170 8.63 6.17 20.79
N PHE A 171 8.58 7.37 21.36
CA PHE A 171 7.43 8.26 21.26
C PHE A 171 7.36 8.92 19.88
N HIS A 172 6.18 8.92 19.28
CA HIS A 172 5.86 9.58 18.02
C HIS A 172 4.48 10.25 18.08
N GLU A 173 4.40 11.47 17.56
CA GLU A 173 3.13 12.12 17.27
C GLU A 173 2.66 11.65 15.88
N LEU A 174 1.56 10.89 15.83
CA LEU A 174 0.97 10.38 14.60
C LEU A 174 -0.42 10.97 14.36
N GLU A 175 -1.01 10.74 13.19
CA GLU A 175 -2.40 11.15 12.89
C GLU A 175 -3.44 10.61 13.88
N MET A 176 -3.14 9.48 14.52
CA MET A 176 -4.00 8.84 15.53
C MET A 176 -3.82 9.42 16.94
N GLY A 177 -2.81 10.27 17.16
CA GLY A 177 -2.46 10.85 18.45
C GLY A 177 -1.04 10.44 18.90
N TYR A 178 -0.84 10.45 20.22
CA TYR A 178 0.43 10.08 20.84
C TYR A 178 0.58 8.55 20.83
N CYS A 179 1.64 8.07 20.17
CA CYS A 179 1.90 6.66 19.97
C CYS A 179 3.33 6.30 20.37
N PHE A 180 3.49 5.07 20.83
CA PHE A 180 4.76 4.49 21.21
C PHE A 180 5.02 3.31 20.27
N LEU A 181 6.08 3.43 19.46
CA LEU A 181 6.41 2.50 18.38
C LEU A 181 7.59 1.63 18.79
N ALA A 182 7.46 0.31 18.61
CA ALA A 182 8.53 -0.66 18.79
C ALA A 182 8.83 -1.38 17.48
N ASN A 183 10.10 -1.67 17.26
CA ASN A 183 10.60 -2.34 16.04
C ASN A 183 10.12 -1.68 14.74
N ASN A 184 10.03 -0.35 14.74
CA ASN A 184 9.54 0.43 13.61
C ASN A 184 10.70 1.01 12.80
N LEU A 185 10.59 0.98 11.47
CA LEU A 185 11.61 1.52 10.56
C LEU A 185 11.82 3.03 10.72
N ILE A 186 10.80 3.80 11.14
CA ILE A 186 10.87 5.25 11.40
C ILE A 186 12.03 5.61 12.34
N ASP A 187 12.34 4.71 13.27
CA ASP A 187 13.33 4.92 14.31
C ASP A 187 14.78 4.74 13.85
N TYR A 188 14.98 4.34 12.59
CA TYR A 188 16.28 4.12 11.97
C TYR A 188 16.60 5.25 10.98
N PRO A 189 17.78 5.88 11.08
CA PRO A 189 18.10 7.14 10.39
C PRO A 189 18.17 7.04 8.86
N GLU A 190 18.07 5.86 8.28
CA GLU A 190 18.12 5.63 6.83
C GLU A 190 16.74 5.35 6.20
N ASN A 191 15.67 5.12 6.96
CA ASN A 191 14.37 4.74 6.39
C ASN A 191 13.21 5.44 7.13
N GLN A 192 12.45 6.29 6.44
CA GLN A 192 11.25 6.98 6.97
C GLN A 192 9.95 6.36 6.39
N PRO A 193 8.77 6.88 6.75
CA PRO A 193 7.69 6.16 7.43
C PRO A 193 7.00 5.00 6.69
N TYR A 194 6.85 3.88 7.41
CA TYR A 194 6.05 2.71 7.04
C TYR A 194 4.79 2.65 7.90
N PHE A 195 3.61 2.63 7.29
CA PHE A 195 2.44 2.05 7.96
C PHE A 195 1.62 1.15 7.03
N ASN A 196 1.35 -0.04 7.51
CA ASN A 196 0.05 -0.67 7.41
C ASN A 196 -0.19 -1.26 8.79
N ALA A 197 -0.80 -0.45 9.65
CA ALA A 197 -1.06 -0.83 11.03
C ALA A 197 -2.52 -1.27 11.13
N LEU A 198 -2.74 -2.52 11.54
CA LEU A 198 -4.03 -2.92 12.06
C LEU A 198 -4.13 -2.38 13.49
N SER A 199 -5.05 -1.45 13.73
CA SER A 199 -5.27 -0.88 15.06
C SER A 199 -6.33 -1.67 15.82
N TYR A 200 -6.03 -2.07 17.05
CA TYR A 200 -6.98 -2.68 17.98
C TYR A 200 -7.05 -1.89 19.26
N THR A 201 -8.25 -1.74 19.79
CA THR A 201 -8.45 -1.12 21.11
C THR A 201 -8.10 -2.14 22.17
N ILE A 202 -7.11 -1.84 22.99
CA ILE A 202 -6.82 -2.57 24.22
C ILE A 202 -7.96 -2.30 25.21
N THR A 203 -8.64 -3.35 25.64
CA THR A 203 -9.66 -3.28 26.68
C THR A 203 -9.02 -3.29 28.07
N SER A 204 -9.81 -3.02 29.12
CA SER A 204 -9.33 -3.04 30.50
C SER A 204 -8.99 -4.44 31.03
N ASP A 205 -9.34 -5.48 30.27
CA ASP A 205 -9.19 -6.87 30.68
C ASP A 205 -7.89 -7.43 30.12
N PRO A 206 -7.09 -8.18 30.91
CA PRO A 206 -5.89 -8.83 30.41
C PRO A 206 -6.19 -9.68 29.19
N SER A 207 -5.52 -9.41 28.08
CA SER A 207 -5.84 -10.00 26.78
C SER A 207 -4.60 -10.50 26.07
N VAL A 208 -4.76 -11.60 25.35
CA VAL A 208 -3.80 -12.04 24.34
C VAL A 208 -4.41 -11.83 22.97
N HIS A 209 -3.73 -11.05 22.14
CA HIS A 209 -4.10 -10.78 20.76
C HIS A 209 -3.20 -11.60 19.83
N SER A 210 -3.82 -12.47 19.05
CA SER A 210 -3.14 -13.41 18.17
C SER A 210 -3.21 -12.95 16.72
N PHE A 211 -2.06 -12.96 16.04
CA PHE A 211 -1.92 -12.53 14.65
C PHE A 211 -1.27 -13.61 13.78
N ASN A 212 -1.59 -13.60 12.49
CA ASN A 212 -0.86 -14.32 11.46
C ASN A 212 -0.10 -13.33 10.59
N VAL A 213 1.14 -13.67 10.24
CA VAL A 213 2.06 -12.81 9.47
C VAL A 213 2.53 -13.58 8.25
N GLU A 214 2.29 -13.01 7.08
CA GLU A 214 2.66 -13.57 5.78
C GLU A 214 3.58 -12.58 5.06
N GLY A 215 4.81 -12.99 4.79
CA GLY A 215 5.78 -12.16 4.08
C GLY A 215 5.55 -12.17 2.57
N ILE A 216 6.14 -11.18 1.88
CA ILE A 216 6.24 -11.14 0.42
C ILE A 216 7.72 -11.22 0.04
N ASP A 217 8.07 -12.18 -0.81
CA ASP A 217 9.38 -12.33 -1.41
C ASP A 217 9.29 -11.99 -2.90
N ASN A 218 10.17 -11.12 -3.39
CA ASN A 218 10.19 -10.70 -4.77
C ASN A 218 11.43 -11.27 -5.47
N HIS A 219 11.24 -11.84 -6.65
CA HIS A 219 12.34 -12.12 -7.56
C HIS A 219 13.06 -10.82 -7.93
N HIS A 220 14.36 -10.88 -8.20
CA HIS A 220 15.19 -9.68 -8.44
C HIS A 220 14.69 -8.84 -9.62
N ASP A 221 14.16 -9.46 -10.67
CA ASP A 221 13.65 -8.76 -11.85
C ASP A 221 12.35 -7.97 -11.62
N VAL A 222 11.66 -8.18 -10.49
CA VAL A 222 10.35 -7.54 -10.24
C VAL A 222 10.48 -6.01 -10.16
N ILE A 223 11.60 -5.49 -9.65
CA ILE A 223 11.82 -4.05 -9.53
C ILE A 223 11.96 -3.36 -10.88
N ASP A 224 12.48 -4.07 -11.89
CA ASP A 224 12.70 -3.56 -13.24
C ASP A 224 11.41 -3.48 -14.07
N GLU A 225 10.35 -4.16 -13.65
CA GLU A 225 9.03 -4.04 -14.24
C GLU A 225 8.37 -2.72 -13.83
N PRO A 226 7.73 -2.01 -14.77
CA PRO A 226 7.12 -0.72 -14.49
C PRO A 226 5.97 -0.87 -13.48
N VAL A 227 5.85 0.12 -12.59
CA VAL A 227 4.82 0.18 -11.54
C VAL A 227 3.41 -0.05 -12.07
N SER A 228 3.09 0.45 -13.26
CA SER A 228 1.77 0.27 -13.90
C SER A 228 1.45 -1.16 -14.30
N GLN A 229 2.46 -2.03 -14.42
CA GLN A 229 2.26 -3.45 -14.77
C GLN A 229 2.33 -4.36 -13.54
N ARG A 230 3.23 -4.09 -12.58
CA ARG A 230 3.32 -4.87 -11.33
C ARG A 230 2.34 -4.45 -10.24
N MET A 231 1.69 -3.28 -10.40
CA MET A 231 0.61 -2.78 -9.54
C MET A 231 0.97 -2.70 -8.04
N CYS A 232 2.25 -2.54 -7.72
CA CYS A 232 2.76 -2.26 -6.39
C CYS A 232 3.95 -1.31 -6.50
N LYS A 233 4.33 -0.66 -5.40
CA LYS A 233 5.51 0.21 -5.33
C LYS A 233 6.51 -0.28 -4.27
N PHE A 234 7.80 -0.17 -4.57
CA PHE A 234 8.85 -0.31 -3.56
C PHE A 234 8.96 0.98 -2.75
N ASP A 235 9.53 0.88 -1.57
CA ASP A 235 9.79 1.98 -0.64
C ASP A 235 10.59 3.14 -1.27
N THR A 236 11.52 2.83 -2.16
CA THR A 236 12.34 3.80 -2.91
C THR A 236 11.58 4.53 -4.04
N GLU A 237 10.36 4.12 -4.38
CA GLU A 237 9.59 4.67 -5.51
C GLU A 237 8.66 5.81 -5.09
N THR A 238 9.29 6.83 -4.52
CA THR A 238 8.66 8.03 -3.98
C THR A 238 9.08 9.27 -4.76
N ASN A 239 8.25 10.31 -4.74
CA ASN A 239 8.59 11.62 -5.32
C ASN A 239 9.40 12.49 -4.34
N ASP A 240 9.38 12.16 -3.04
CA ASP A 240 10.11 12.86 -1.99
C ASP A 240 11.29 12.01 -1.53
N ASN A 241 12.51 12.51 -1.72
CA ASN A 241 13.73 11.83 -1.29
C ASN A 241 13.86 11.67 0.23
N LYS A 242 13.00 12.30 1.04
CA LYS A 242 13.00 12.19 2.50
C LYS A 242 12.07 11.10 3.02
N VAL A 243 10.98 10.79 2.30
CA VAL A 243 9.88 9.94 2.79
C VAL A 243 9.76 8.71 1.90
N LEU A 244 10.06 7.53 2.45
CA LEU A 244 9.85 6.28 1.71
C LEU A 244 8.36 6.04 1.44
N TYR A 245 8.11 5.37 0.33
CA TYR A 245 6.77 4.98 -0.05
C TYR A 245 6.24 3.85 0.84
N SER A 246 5.06 4.05 1.41
CA SER A 246 4.19 3.01 1.93
C SER A 246 2.75 3.35 1.58
N PHE A 247 1.86 2.38 1.66
CA PHE A 247 0.46 2.63 1.33
C PHE A 247 -0.13 3.72 2.23
N SER A 248 0.20 3.71 3.53
CA SER A 248 -0.24 4.73 4.48
C SER A 248 0.38 6.10 4.30
N SER A 249 1.68 6.21 3.96
CA SER A 249 2.30 7.53 3.74
C SER A 249 1.63 8.22 2.56
N CYS A 250 1.35 7.47 1.48
CA CYS A 250 0.53 7.94 0.36
C CYS A 250 -0.89 8.37 0.80
N MET A 251 -1.57 7.54 1.61
CA MET A 251 -2.92 7.88 2.11
C MET A 251 -2.93 9.15 2.97
N SER A 252 -1.90 9.33 3.80
CA SER A 252 -1.78 10.45 4.72
C SER A 252 -1.41 11.76 4.00
N GLU A 253 -0.53 11.70 3.01
CA GLU A 253 -0.20 12.83 2.14
C GLU A 253 -1.44 13.31 1.38
N ILE A 254 -2.15 12.40 0.71
CA ILE A 254 -3.40 12.72 -0.01
C ILE A 254 -4.46 13.27 0.93
N ARG A 255 -4.58 12.73 2.14
CA ARG A 255 -5.52 13.24 3.14
C ARG A 255 -5.17 14.68 3.49
N SER A 256 -3.93 14.97 3.85
CA SER A 256 -3.46 16.32 4.19
C SER A 256 -3.69 17.32 3.05
N GLU A 257 -3.47 16.91 1.80
CA GLU A 257 -3.79 17.74 0.64
C GLU A 257 -5.30 18.04 0.52
N ILE A 258 -6.16 17.05 0.73
CA ILE A 258 -7.61 17.21 0.65
C ILE A 258 -8.11 18.08 1.81
N GLU A 259 -7.58 17.89 3.03
CA GLU A 259 -7.89 18.73 4.19
C GLU A 259 -7.59 20.21 3.87
N MET A 260 -6.40 20.49 3.34
CA MET A 260 -6.00 21.83 2.91
C MET A 260 -6.89 22.38 1.78
N LYS A 261 -7.28 21.56 0.80
CA LYS A 261 -8.17 21.97 -0.31
C LYS A 261 -9.59 22.28 0.15
N LEU A 262 -10.11 21.57 1.15
CA LEU A 262 -11.49 21.71 1.64
C LEU A 262 -11.63 22.82 2.67
N CYS A 263 -10.74 22.86 3.66
CA CYS A 263 -10.91 23.70 4.86
C CYS A 263 -9.67 24.56 5.17
N ASN A 264 -8.64 24.57 4.30
CA ASN A 264 -7.41 25.37 4.44
C ASN A 264 -6.71 25.19 5.80
N CYS A 265 -6.76 23.97 6.33
CA CYS A 265 -6.07 23.54 7.53
C CYS A 265 -5.79 22.03 7.44
N THR A 266 -4.88 21.54 8.27
CA THR A 266 -4.58 20.10 8.42
C THR A 266 -4.72 19.66 9.87
N LEU A 267 -5.13 18.41 10.10
CA LEU A 267 -5.17 17.78 11.43
C LEU A 267 -3.77 17.35 11.88
N PHE A 268 -2.89 17.04 10.92
CA PHE A 268 -1.55 16.55 11.18
C PHE A 268 -0.58 17.17 10.17
N ASN A 269 0.55 17.71 10.64
CA ASN A 269 1.57 18.25 9.77
C ASN A 269 2.79 17.34 9.74
N GLN A 270 2.98 16.60 8.64
CA GLN A 270 4.12 15.70 8.45
C GLN A 270 5.43 16.41 8.11
N SER A 271 5.37 17.65 7.62
CA SER A 271 6.55 18.32 7.07
C SER A 271 6.93 19.56 7.87
N GLU A 272 8.12 19.52 8.46
CA GLU A 272 8.73 20.67 9.15
C GLU A 272 8.99 21.87 8.22
N GLN A 273 9.04 21.65 6.90
CA GLN A 273 9.44 22.67 5.91
C GLN A 273 8.36 23.71 5.64
N ASN A 274 7.08 23.36 5.81
CA ASN A 274 5.97 24.29 5.74
C ASN A 274 5.08 24.02 6.95
N PRO A 275 5.10 24.87 7.99
CA PRO A 275 4.17 24.74 9.10
C PRO A 275 2.75 24.96 8.56
N LEU A 276 2.08 23.88 8.18
CA LEU A 276 0.69 23.91 7.74
C LEU A 276 -0.16 24.37 8.92
N LYS A 277 -1.20 25.15 8.61
CA LYS A 277 -2.11 25.68 9.61
C LYS A 277 -2.88 24.52 10.27
N TYR A 278 -2.64 24.27 11.55
CA TYR A 278 -3.40 23.28 12.32
C TYR A 278 -4.90 23.62 12.33
N CYS A 279 -5.76 22.63 12.18
CA CYS A 279 -7.20 22.83 12.24
C CYS A 279 -7.69 23.17 13.65
N GLY A 280 -8.26 24.36 13.81
CA GLY A 280 -9.09 24.71 14.96
C GLY A 280 -10.45 23.98 14.95
N VAL A 281 -11.31 24.31 15.91
CA VAL A 281 -12.66 23.71 16.05
C VAL A 281 -13.48 23.87 14.76
N GLU A 282 -13.51 25.08 14.20
CA GLU A 282 -14.24 25.37 12.95
C GLU A 282 -13.70 24.54 11.78
N GLY A 283 -12.37 24.35 11.71
CA GLY A 283 -11.73 23.53 10.69
C GLY A 283 -12.12 22.06 10.82
N ILE A 284 -12.13 21.53 12.03
CA ILE A 284 -12.55 20.14 12.31
C ILE A 284 -14.02 19.93 11.93
N VAL A 285 -14.90 20.85 12.31
CA VAL A 285 -16.33 20.79 11.94
C VAL A 285 -16.52 20.91 10.43
N CYS A 286 -15.72 21.74 9.75
CA CYS A 286 -15.69 21.80 8.29
C CYS A 286 -15.32 20.44 7.67
N LEU A 287 -14.27 19.78 8.17
CA LEU A 287 -13.82 18.48 7.68
C LEU A 287 -14.87 17.37 7.90
N ASP A 288 -15.55 17.38 9.06
CA ASP A 288 -16.65 16.46 9.37
C ASP A 288 -17.85 16.68 8.43
N LYS A 289 -18.25 17.95 8.25
CA LYS A 289 -19.35 18.34 7.35
C LYS A 289 -19.09 17.96 5.88
N GLU A 290 -17.86 18.12 5.42
CA GLU A 290 -17.44 17.74 4.08
C GLU A 290 -17.21 16.22 3.91
N ASN A 291 -17.39 15.44 4.99
CA ASN A 291 -17.22 13.99 5.02
C ASN A 291 -15.87 13.56 4.44
N LEU A 292 -14.79 14.12 5.01
CA LEU A 292 -13.40 13.93 4.57
C LEU A 292 -13.07 12.47 4.25
N ALA A 293 -13.38 11.55 5.17
CA ALA A 293 -13.08 10.13 5.03
C ALA A 293 -13.67 9.52 3.75
N THR A 294 -14.90 9.89 3.39
CA THR A 294 -15.57 9.42 2.17
C THR A 294 -14.90 10.01 0.92
N LYS A 295 -14.56 11.31 0.93
CA LYS A 295 -13.89 11.96 -0.20
C LYS A 295 -12.50 11.41 -0.46
N VAL A 296 -11.69 11.20 0.59
CA VAL A 296 -10.37 10.57 0.49
C VAL A 296 -10.49 9.17 -0.10
N LYS A 297 -11.38 8.34 0.47
CA LYS A 297 -11.61 6.97 -0.02
C LYS A 297 -12.06 6.93 -1.48
N SER A 298 -12.97 7.83 -1.87
CA SER A 298 -13.44 7.93 -3.26
C SER A 298 -12.32 8.38 -4.19
N TYR A 299 -11.53 9.38 -3.81
CA TYR A 299 -10.44 9.90 -4.64
C TYR A 299 -9.37 8.85 -4.89
N VAL A 300 -8.92 8.17 -3.82
CA VAL A 300 -7.88 7.13 -3.91
C VAL A 300 -8.40 5.93 -4.72
N GLY A 301 -9.64 5.49 -4.46
CA GLY A 301 -10.23 4.35 -5.16
C GLY A 301 -10.50 4.61 -6.65
N SER A 302 -11.04 5.78 -7.01
CA SER A 302 -11.38 6.11 -8.40
C SER A 302 -10.17 6.39 -9.29
N ASN A 303 -9.09 6.94 -8.73
CA ASN A 303 -7.89 7.29 -9.50
C ASN A 303 -6.74 6.29 -9.34
N MET A 304 -6.89 5.27 -8.47
CA MET A 304 -5.86 4.28 -8.14
C MET A 304 -4.49 4.91 -7.82
N VAL A 305 -4.51 5.95 -6.98
CA VAL A 305 -3.31 6.78 -6.70
C VAL A 305 -2.33 6.06 -5.78
N CYS A 306 -2.84 5.42 -4.72
CA CYS A 306 -2.03 4.67 -3.76
C CYS A 306 -2.04 3.19 -4.12
N LEU A 307 -0.89 2.69 -4.56
CA LEU A 307 -0.65 1.28 -4.81
C LEU A 307 -0.14 0.56 -3.53
N PRO A 308 -0.41 -0.73 -3.35
CA PRO A 308 0.17 -1.48 -2.24
C PRO A 308 1.70 -1.50 -2.31
N SER A 309 2.35 -1.67 -1.16
CA SER A 309 3.81 -1.86 -1.13
C SER A 309 4.19 -3.23 -1.70
N CYS A 310 5.32 -3.31 -2.39
CA CYS A 310 5.84 -4.56 -2.92
C CYS A 310 6.53 -5.43 -1.85
N MET A 311 6.94 -4.86 -0.71
CA MET A 311 7.74 -5.54 0.33
C MET A 311 6.99 -5.71 1.66
N GLU A 312 5.75 -5.22 1.73
CA GLU A 312 4.97 -5.17 2.94
C GLU A 312 4.48 -6.55 3.39
N GLN A 313 4.68 -6.85 4.67
CA GLN A 313 4.14 -8.05 5.29
C GLN A 313 2.62 -7.92 5.43
N GLN A 314 1.89 -8.97 5.07
CA GLN A 314 0.47 -9.05 5.38
C GLN A 314 0.28 -9.57 6.81
N ILE A 315 -0.33 -8.74 7.64
CA ILE A 315 -0.72 -9.09 9.00
C ILE A 315 -2.22 -9.31 8.99
N SER A 316 -2.68 -10.40 9.58
CA SER A 316 -4.10 -10.70 9.74
C SER A 316 -4.40 -11.06 11.20
N TYR A 317 -5.51 -10.55 11.71
CA TYR A 317 -5.93 -10.84 13.07
C TYR A 317 -6.67 -12.18 13.12
N VAL A 318 -6.21 -13.03 14.04
CA VAL A 318 -6.74 -14.39 14.22
C VAL A 318 -7.83 -14.39 15.29
N GLY A 319 -7.57 -13.71 16.42
CA GLY A 319 -8.50 -13.68 17.54
C GLY A 319 -7.89 -13.07 18.79
N SER A 320 -8.73 -12.86 19.80
CA SER A 320 -8.32 -12.43 21.13
C SER A 320 -8.88 -13.37 22.17
N ARG A 321 -8.11 -13.61 23.23
CA ARG A 321 -8.54 -14.36 24.40
C ARG A 321 -8.27 -13.55 25.67
N GLU A 322 -9.22 -13.55 26.58
CA GLU A 322 -9.04 -12.98 27.91
C GLU A 322 -8.19 -13.93 28.77
N LYS A 323 -7.30 -13.36 29.59
CA LYS A 323 -6.57 -14.08 30.63
C LYS A 323 -7.23 -13.84 31.99
N ASN A 324 -7.14 -14.85 32.86
CA ASN A 324 -7.75 -14.78 34.19
C ASN A 324 -7.09 -13.68 35.03
N PHE A 325 -7.89 -12.72 35.49
CA PHE A 325 -7.46 -11.59 36.35
C PHE A 325 -6.67 -12.01 37.61
N ASN A 326 -6.94 -13.20 38.13
CA ASN A 326 -6.41 -13.67 39.41
C ASN A 326 -4.87 -13.79 39.47
N GLU A 327 -4.18 -13.77 38.31
CA GLU A 327 -2.73 -13.92 38.22
C GLU A 327 -1.98 -12.58 38.22
N TYR A 328 -2.65 -11.45 37.93
CA TYR A 328 -1.98 -10.15 37.66
C TYR A 328 -2.50 -8.94 38.47
N GLY A 329 -3.44 -9.12 39.39
CA GLY A 329 -3.90 -8.05 40.29
C GLY A 329 -4.57 -6.87 39.56
N ASP A 330 -4.18 -5.64 39.89
CA ASP A 330 -4.68 -4.40 39.25
C ASP A 330 -3.96 -4.05 37.93
N SER A 331 -2.93 -4.81 37.54
CA SER A 331 -2.16 -4.54 36.32
C SER A 331 -2.85 -5.08 35.07
N ILE A 332 -2.90 -4.28 34.00
CA ILE A 332 -3.43 -4.69 32.70
C ILE A 332 -2.29 -5.32 31.90
N MET A 333 -2.37 -6.63 31.66
CA MET A 333 -1.41 -7.32 30.81
C MET A 333 -1.96 -7.51 29.40
N VAL A 334 -1.19 -7.06 28.41
CA VAL A 334 -1.49 -7.23 26.99
C VAL A 334 -0.38 -8.03 26.36
N GLU A 335 -0.73 -9.17 25.77
CA GLU A 335 0.20 -10.03 25.06
C GLU A 335 -0.12 -10.00 23.57
N ILE A 336 0.89 -9.76 22.74
CA ILE A 336 0.79 -9.81 21.28
C ILE A 336 1.60 -11.01 20.82
N GLU A 337 0.94 -11.98 20.20
CA GLU A 337 1.57 -13.20 19.72
C GLU A 337 1.34 -13.41 18.23
N ILE A 338 2.28 -14.12 17.60
CA ILE A 338 2.09 -14.66 16.25
C ILE A 338 1.63 -16.12 16.43
N THR A 339 0.42 -16.45 16.00
CA THR A 339 -0.24 -17.75 16.26
C THR A 339 0.59 -18.94 15.79
N SER A 340 1.26 -18.79 14.66
CA SER A 340 2.14 -19.80 14.11
C SER A 340 3.31 -19.10 13.41
N PRO A 341 4.51 -19.70 13.41
CA PRO A 341 5.56 -19.28 12.49
C PRO A 341 4.98 -19.14 11.06
N PRO A 342 5.35 -18.09 10.27
CA PRO A 342 4.95 -17.90 8.87
C PRO A 342 5.00 -19.16 7.99
N THR A 343 3.92 -19.93 7.92
CA THR A 343 3.89 -21.21 7.15
C THR A 343 3.93 -21.01 5.63
N ALA A 344 3.58 -19.81 5.19
CA ALA A 344 3.53 -19.41 3.80
C ALA A 344 4.11 -18.01 3.61
N ARG A 345 4.69 -17.78 2.45
CA ARG A 345 5.02 -16.44 1.95
C ARG A 345 4.53 -16.30 0.52
N TYR A 346 4.12 -15.10 0.16
CA TYR A 346 3.84 -14.79 -1.24
C TYR A 346 5.16 -14.64 -1.98
N PHE A 347 5.28 -15.27 -3.14
CA PHE A 347 6.43 -15.14 -4.01
C PHE A 347 5.98 -14.46 -5.30
N ARG A 348 6.55 -13.28 -5.59
CA ARG A 348 6.29 -12.53 -6.81
C ARG A 348 7.44 -12.75 -7.79
N ALA A 349 7.12 -13.14 -9.02
CA ALA A 349 8.09 -13.29 -10.09
C ALA A 349 7.56 -12.75 -11.41
N VAL A 350 8.49 -12.27 -12.25
CA VAL A 350 8.17 -11.85 -13.62
C VAL A 350 7.78 -13.09 -14.43
N THR A 351 6.65 -13.06 -15.13
CA THR A 351 6.14 -14.21 -15.89
C THR A 351 6.95 -14.46 -17.16
N GLN A 352 7.40 -13.37 -17.80
CA GLN A 352 8.15 -13.36 -19.02
C GLN A 352 9.05 -12.13 -19.02
N THR A 353 10.37 -12.33 -18.91
CA THR A 353 11.31 -11.22 -19.00
C THR A 353 11.40 -10.70 -20.43
N LYS A 354 11.96 -9.50 -20.62
CA LYS A 354 12.27 -8.96 -21.96
C LYS A 354 13.17 -9.90 -22.77
N LEU A 355 14.06 -10.63 -22.11
CA LEU A 355 14.92 -11.64 -22.74
C LEU A 355 14.10 -12.85 -23.20
N ASP A 356 13.20 -13.36 -22.37
CA ASP A 356 12.32 -14.47 -22.72
C ASP A 356 11.39 -14.12 -23.89
N LEU A 357 10.92 -12.88 -23.96
CA LEU A 357 10.13 -12.39 -25.09
C LEU A 357 10.93 -12.45 -26.40
N VAL A 358 12.19 -12.00 -26.40
CA VAL A 358 13.06 -12.04 -27.59
C VAL A 358 13.32 -13.49 -28.02
N VAL A 359 13.61 -14.38 -27.06
CA VAL A 359 13.83 -15.81 -27.34
C VAL A 359 12.56 -16.43 -27.94
N ALA A 360 11.40 -16.15 -27.37
CA ALA A 360 10.13 -16.68 -27.85
C ALA A 360 9.76 -16.14 -29.25
N ILE A 361 9.99 -14.85 -29.52
CA ILE A 361 9.82 -14.26 -30.87
C ILE A 361 10.76 -14.95 -31.87
N GLY A 362 12.02 -15.15 -31.49
CA GLY A 362 13.00 -15.90 -32.30
C GLY A 362 12.54 -17.32 -32.60
N GLY A 363 11.95 -18.01 -31.62
CA GLY A 363 11.36 -19.34 -31.79
C GLY A 363 10.19 -19.35 -32.78
N VAL A 364 9.29 -18.37 -32.70
CA VAL A 364 8.16 -18.22 -33.64
C VAL A 364 8.67 -17.95 -35.06
N ILE A 365 9.60 -17.01 -35.23
CA ILE A 365 10.19 -16.72 -36.55
C ILE A 365 10.86 -17.99 -37.11
N GLY A 366 11.66 -18.69 -36.30
CA GLY A 366 12.33 -19.92 -36.69
C GLY A 366 11.36 -21.03 -37.09
N LEU A 367 10.24 -21.19 -36.38
CA LEU A 367 9.21 -22.20 -36.69
C LEU A 367 8.51 -21.94 -38.03
N PHE A 368 8.15 -20.69 -38.34
CA PHE A 368 7.39 -20.35 -39.54
C PHE A 368 8.25 -20.14 -40.78
N THR A 369 9.51 -19.71 -40.63
CA THR A 369 10.42 -19.43 -41.76
C THR A 369 11.47 -20.52 -41.98
N GLY A 370 11.74 -21.35 -40.96
CA GLY A 370 12.90 -22.25 -40.97
C GLY A 370 14.24 -21.52 -41.01
N ALA A 371 14.26 -20.20 -40.79
CA ALA A 371 15.43 -19.36 -40.87
C ALA A 371 15.95 -19.00 -39.47
N SER A 372 17.26 -19.18 -39.27
CA SER A 372 17.97 -18.68 -38.08
C SER A 372 18.42 -17.23 -38.28
N LEU A 373 18.89 -16.57 -37.21
CA LEU A 373 19.51 -15.24 -37.28
C LEU A 373 20.63 -15.19 -38.35
N LEU A 374 21.37 -16.29 -38.52
CA LEU A 374 22.43 -16.42 -39.52
C LEU A 374 21.89 -16.37 -40.96
N ASN A 375 20.77 -17.05 -41.24
CA ASN A 375 20.14 -16.99 -42.57
C ASN A 375 19.66 -15.57 -42.90
N ILE A 376 19.16 -14.83 -41.90
CA ILE A 376 18.73 -13.43 -42.08
C ILE A 376 19.95 -12.54 -42.38
N LEU A 377 21.04 -12.69 -41.63
CA LEU A 377 22.29 -11.95 -41.87
C LEU A 377 22.89 -12.26 -43.24
N GLU A 378 22.78 -13.50 -43.71
CA GLU A 378 23.25 -13.92 -45.03
C GLU A 378 22.42 -13.29 -46.16
N ILE A 379 21.08 -13.24 -46.01
CA ILE A 379 20.20 -12.51 -46.94
C ILE A 379 20.54 -11.02 -46.97
N ILE A 380 20.72 -10.38 -45.80
CA ILE A 380 21.09 -8.97 -45.71
C ILE A 380 22.44 -8.73 -46.40
N SER A 381 23.43 -9.59 -46.18
CA SER A 381 24.73 -9.54 -46.85
C SER A 381 24.61 -9.68 -48.37
N MET A 382 23.79 -10.61 -48.86
CA MET A 382 23.53 -10.76 -50.29
C MET A 382 22.84 -9.54 -50.90
N ILE A 383 21.87 -8.95 -50.18
CA ILE A 383 21.19 -7.72 -50.61
C ILE A 383 22.19 -6.56 -50.66
N PHE A 384 23.01 -6.37 -49.62
CA PHE A 384 24.05 -5.35 -49.59
C PHE A 384 25.06 -5.52 -50.73
N SER A 385 25.48 -6.76 -51.00
CA SER A 385 26.38 -7.07 -52.12
C SER A 385 25.74 -6.71 -53.48
N LYS A 386 24.47 -7.06 -53.69
CA LYS A 386 23.73 -6.68 -54.91
C LYS A 386 23.53 -5.17 -55.04
N ILE A 387 23.19 -4.47 -53.95
CA ILE A 387 23.07 -3.01 -53.95
C ILE A 387 24.43 -2.38 -54.29
N ARG A 388 25.52 -2.88 -53.70
CA ARG A 388 26.88 -2.42 -54.01
C ARG A 388 27.26 -2.65 -55.46
N ILE A 389 26.81 -3.75 -56.08
CA ILE A 389 27.02 -4.01 -57.51
C ILE A 389 26.18 -3.05 -58.37
N MET A 390 24.93 -2.76 -57.99
CA MET A 390 24.09 -1.79 -58.71
C MET A 390 24.62 -0.35 -58.64
N PHE A 391 25.27 0.05 -57.55
CA PHE A 391 25.90 1.37 -57.40
C PHE A 391 27.29 1.47 -58.04
N LYS A 392 27.85 0.36 -58.56
CA LYS A 392 29.17 0.32 -59.21
C LYS A 392 29.07 0.26 -60.74
N ASN A 393 27.89 0.00 -61.29
CA ASN A 393 27.50 0.30 -62.67
C ASN A 393 26.82 1.68 -62.71
#